data_AF-A0A8T7K744-F1
#
_entry.id   AF-A0A8T7K744-F1
#
_cell.length_a   1.000
_cell.length_b   1.000
_cell.length_c   1.000
_cell.angle_alpha   90.00
_cell.angle_beta   90.00
_cell.angle_gamma   90.00
#
_symmetry.space_group_name_H-M   'P 1'
#
loop_
_entity.id
_entity.type
_entity.pdbx_description
1 polymer ?
#
loop_
_entity_poly.entity_id
_entity_poly.type
_entity_poly.pdbx_seq_one_letter_code
_entity_poly.pdbx_strand_id
1 'polypeptide(L)'
;MYKAFKRGQNWPDIESPFEEGKRLKSLFAEATKALGRKFEVAESELEAIKIAMDMEVRSYNLYYSRSAESTLSVEKQFYKTLAGEERGHHLALLDSYEYLSDPAGWFTKREHWSLDGA
;
A
#
# COMPACT_ATOMS: atom_id res chain seq x y z
N MET A 1 -9.44 17.95 3.21
CA MET A 1 -9.10 17.45 4.55
C MET A 1 -8.71 18.57 5.52
N TYR A 2 -7.61 19.31 5.33
CA TYR A 2 -7.19 20.42 6.22
C TYR A 2 -8.29 21.47 6.55
N LYS A 3 -9.13 21.86 5.57
CA LYS A 3 -10.22 22.82 5.80
C LYS A 3 -11.36 22.29 6.68
N ALA A 4 -11.55 20.98 6.79
CA ALA A 4 -12.59 20.38 7.64
C ALA A 4 -12.18 20.46 9.13
N PHE A 5 -10.89 20.26 9.42
CA PHE A 5 -10.31 20.36 10.77
C PHE A 5 -10.44 21.75 11.40
N LYS A 6 -10.31 22.81 10.61
CA LYS A 6 -10.41 24.20 11.11
C LYS A 6 -11.80 24.55 11.67
N ARG A 7 -12.81 23.70 11.44
CA ARG A 7 -14.21 23.92 11.83
C ARG A 7 -14.67 23.05 13.01
N GLY A 8 -13.77 22.34 13.67
CA GLY A 8 -14.09 21.53 14.86
C GLY A 8 -15.00 20.32 14.59
N GLN A 9 -15.07 19.87 13.33
CA GLN A 9 -15.82 18.67 12.97
C GLN A 9 -15.00 17.42 13.30
N ASN A 10 -15.67 16.39 13.82
CA ASN A 10 -15.08 15.06 14.01
C ASN A 10 -14.56 14.51 12.68
N TRP A 11 -13.63 13.55 12.76
CA TRP A 11 -13.15 12.82 11.61
C TRP A 11 -14.35 12.30 10.80
N PRO A 12 -14.50 12.68 9.52
CA PRO A 12 -15.57 12.11 8.71
C PRO A 12 -15.35 10.60 8.65
N ASP A 13 -16.42 9.81 8.56
CA ASP A 13 -16.30 8.40 8.18
C ASP A 13 -15.76 8.37 6.74
N ILE A 14 -14.43 8.43 6.62
CA ILE A 14 -13.73 8.24 5.36
C ILE A 14 -13.79 6.74 5.14
N GLU A 15 -14.56 6.32 4.14
CA GLU A 15 -14.47 4.96 3.63
C GLU A 15 -12.99 4.65 3.40
N SER A 16 -12.55 3.55 3.99
CA SER A 16 -11.17 3.09 3.90
C SER A 16 -10.72 3.12 2.43
N PRO A 17 -9.52 3.63 2.10
CA PRO A 17 -9.04 3.71 0.71
C PRO A 17 -8.76 2.32 0.10
N PHE A 18 -9.26 1.25 0.70
CA PHE A 18 -9.18 -0.12 0.18
C PHE A 18 -9.82 -0.26 -1.21
N GLU A 19 -10.73 0.64 -1.61
CA GLU A 19 -11.23 0.72 -2.98
C GLU A 19 -10.13 1.13 -3.98
N GLU A 20 -9.16 1.97 -3.59
CA GLU A 20 -7.96 2.30 -4.40
C GLU A 20 -7.06 1.08 -4.61
N GLY A 21 -6.95 0.20 -3.61
CA GLY A 21 -6.20 -1.05 -3.72
C GLY A 21 -6.77 -2.02 -4.77
N LYS A 22 -8.10 -2.12 -4.89
CA LYS A 22 -8.74 -2.91 -5.97
C LYS A 22 -8.49 -2.30 -7.34
N ARG A 23 -8.58 -0.97 -7.44
CA ARG A 23 -8.34 -0.25 -8.69
C ARG A 23 -6.90 -0.42 -9.16
N LEU A 24 -5.93 -0.32 -8.26
CA LEU A 24 -4.51 -0.60 -8.53
C LEU A 24 -4.31 -2.02 -9.06
N LYS A 25 -4.87 -3.04 -8.40
CA LYS A 25 -4.80 -4.43 -8.86
C LYS A 25 -5.35 -4.61 -10.28
N SER A 26 -6.48 -3.97 -10.61
CA SER A 26 -7.06 -4.05 -11.96
C SER A 26 -6.18 -3.39 -13.03
N LEU A 27 -5.59 -2.24 -12.71
CA LEU A 27 -4.69 -1.50 -13.58
C LEU A 27 -3.40 -2.28 -13.86
N PHE A 28 -2.80 -2.86 -12.82
CA PHE A 28 -1.64 -3.73 -12.97
C PHE A 28 -1.96 -4.97 -13.78
N ALA A 29 -3.09 -5.65 -13.52
CA ALA A 29 -3.51 -6.81 -14.30
C ALA A 29 -3.71 -6.47 -15.79
N GLU A 30 -4.31 -5.33 -16.10
CA GLU A 30 -4.52 -4.85 -17.47
C GLU A 30 -3.20 -4.48 -18.17
N ALA A 31 -2.32 -3.74 -17.48
CA ALA A 31 -0.99 -3.40 -18.00
C ALA A 31 -0.15 -4.65 -18.28
N THR A 32 -0.19 -5.63 -17.38
CA THR A 32 0.52 -6.90 -17.53
C THR A 32 -0.01 -7.72 -18.71
N LYS A 33 -1.33 -7.71 -18.92
CA LYS A 33 -1.97 -8.37 -20.06
C LYS A 33 -1.62 -7.68 -21.38
N ALA A 34 -1.49 -6.35 -21.38
CA ALA A 34 -1.11 -5.57 -22.55
C ALA A 34 0.37 -5.72 -22.93
N LEU A 35 1.26 -5.92 -21.96
CA LEU A 35 2.72 -6.02 -22.18
C LEU A 35 3.19 -7.34 -22.81
N GLY A 36 2.39 -8.40 -22.77
CA GLY A 36 2.73 -9.68 -23.38
C GLY A 36 3.91 -10.41 -22.70
N ARG A 37 4.14 -11.66 -23.11
CA ARG A 37 5.03 -12.62 -22.42
C ARG A 37 6.50 -12.38 -22.77
N LYS A 38 7.09 -11.29 -22.25
CA LYS A 38 8.52 -11.06 -21.95
C LYS A 38 8.74 -9.56 -21.76
N PHE A 39 8.77 -9.12 -20.50
CA PHE A 39 9.30 -7.83 -20.13
C PHE A 39 10.54 -8.07 -19.26
N GLU A 40 11.69 -7.52 -19.66
CA GLU A 40 12.85 -7.42 -18.77
C GLU A 40 12.64 -6.19 -17.90
N VAL A 41 12.37 -6.40 -16.62
CA VAL A 41 12.30 -5.31 -15.64
C VAL A 41 13.71 -4.76 -15.49
N ALA A 42 13.88 -3.46 -15.67
CA ALA A 42 15.18 -2.85 -15.48
C ALA A 42 15.57 -2.95 -13.99
N GLU A 43 16.83 -3.28 -13.70
CA GLU A 43 17.33 -3.34 -12.31
C GLU A 43 17.05 -2.03 -11.55
N SER A 44 17.05 -0.90 -12.23
CA SER A 44 16.68 0.41 -11.68
C SER A 44 15.22 0.53 -11.24
N GLU A 45 14.28 -0.19 -11.87
CA GLU A 45 12.87 -0.20 -11.49
C GLU A 45 12.66 -1.00 -10.19
N LEU A 46 13.31 -2.16 -10.06
CA LEU A 46 13.27 -2.95 -8.81
C LEU A 46 13.92 -2.18 -7.65
N GLU A 47 15.01 -1.47 -7.91
CA GLU A 47 15.65 -0.64 -6.90
C GLU A 47 14.78 0.55 -6.48
N ALA A 48 14.08 1.20 -7.42
CA ALA A 48 13.12 2.24 -7.10
C ALA A 48 11.99 1.73 -6.18
N ILE A 49 11.49 0.52 -6.42
CA ILE A 49 10.47 -0.10 -5.56
C ILE A 49 11.02 -0.36 -4.15
N LYS A 50 12.27 -0.81 -4.00
CA LYS A 50 12.90 -0.98 -2.68
C LYS A 50 13.04 0.35 -1.93
N ILE A 51 13.45 1.41 -2.62
CA ILE A 51 13.53 2.75 -2.02
C ILE A 51 12.15 3.20 -1.56
N ALA A 52 11.12 3.02 -2.39
CA ALA A 52 9.74 3.33 -2.03
C ALA A 52 9.29 2.53 -0.79
N MET A 53 9.56 1.21 -0.74
CA MET A 53 9.23 0.39 0.43
C MET A 53 9.90 0.89 1.72
N ASP A 54 11.16 1.33 1.68
CA ASP A 54 11.86 1.91 2.83
C ASP A 54 11.23 3.25 3.24
N MET A 55 10.82 4.07 2.28
CA MET A 55 10.09 5.31 2.55
C MET A 55 8.78 5.03 3.28
N GLU A 56 7.99 4.05 2.82
CA GLU A 56 6.72 3.70 3.47
C GLU A 56 6.92 3.23 4.92
N VAL A 57 7.97 2.44 5.20
CA VAL A 57 8.31 2.02 6.57
C VAL A 57 8.69 3.20 7.45
N ARG A 58 9.47 4.15 6.93
CA ARG A 58 9.84 5.37 7.66
C ARG A 58 8.62 6.25 7.95
N SER A 59 7.74 6.43 6.96
CA SER A 59 6.50 7.19 7.11
C SER A 59 5.55 6.54 8.12
N TYR A 60 5.38 5.22 8.05
CA TYR A 60 4.63 4.44 9.03
C TYR A 60 5.13 4.72 10.46
N ASN A 61 6.44 4.58 10.69
CA ASN A 61 7.04 4.77 12.00
C ASN A 61 6.86 6.21 12.51
N LEU A 62 7.00 7.19 11.62
CA LEU A 62 6.77 8.60 11.93
C LEU A 62 5.33 8.86 12.37
N TYR A 63 4.33 8.39 11.61
CA TYR A 63 2.93 8.61 11.97
C TYR A 63 2.54 7.83 13.22
N TYR A 64 3.05 6.61 13.38
CA TYR A 64 2.81 5.84 14.58
C TYR A 64 3.37 6.53 15.84
N SER A 65 4.59 7.08 15.78
CA SER A 65 5.17 7.82 16.90
C SER A 65 4.39 9.10 17.20
N ARG A 66 4.00 9.86 16.17
CA ARG A 66 3.15 11.05 16.32
C ARG A 66 1.82 10.73 16.97
N SER A 67 1.16 9.63 16.60
CA SER A 67 -0.05 9.17 17.29
C SER A 67 0.18 8.88 18.78
N ALA A 68 1.36 8.39 19.16
CA ALA A 68 1.67 8.11 20.57
C ALA A 68 1.92 9.40 21.37
N GLU A 69 2.49 10.43 20.71
CA GLU A 69 2.79 11.74 21.29
C GLU A 69 1.56 12.66 21.41
N SER A 70 0.58 12.54 20.52
CA SER A 70 -0.62 13.40 20.52
C SER A 70 -1.43 13.25 21.81
N THR A 71 -2.04 14.34 22.28
CA THR A 71 -2.92 14.33 23.45
C THR A 71 -4.40 14.36 23.06
N LEU A 72 -4.72 14.95 21.90
CA LEU A 72 -6.08 15.04 21.37
C LEU A 72 -6.49 13.75 20.67
N SER A 73 -7.69 13.24 21.00
CA SER A 73 -8.22 12.01 20.41
C SER A 73 -8.31 12.06 18.88
N VAL A 74 -8.73 13.21 18.33
CA VAL A 74 -8.84 13.43 16.89
C VAL A 74 -7.48 13.38 16.18
N GLU A 75 -6.44 13.92 16.81
CA GLU A 75 -5.08 13.93 16.27
C GLU A 75 -4.46 12.52 16.31
N LYS A 76 -4.68 11.78 17.41
CA LYS A 76 -4.32 10.36 17.50
C LYS A 76 -4.95 9.54 16.39
N GLN A 77 -6.24 9.73 16.15
CA GLN A 77 -6.97 9.01 15.11
C GLN A 77 -6.41 9.34 13.72
N PHE A 78 -6.16 10.61 13.45
CA PHE A 78 -5.56 11.05 12.20
C PHE A 78 -4.23 10.35 11.90
N TYR A 79 -3.29 10.37 12.85
CA TYR A 79 -1.99 9.74 12.67
C TYR A 79 -2.07 8.21 12.57
N LYS A 80 -2.99 7.56 13.28
CA LYS A 80 -3.24 6.12 13.11
C LYS A 80 -3.75 5.79 11.73
N THR A 81 -4.64 6.61 11.16
CA THR A 81 -5.12 6.40 9.79
C THR A 81 -3.98 6.49 8.79
N LEU A 82 -3.14 7.53 8.88
CA LEU A 82 -1.98 7.68 8.00
C LEU A 82 -1.01 6.49 8.12
N ALA A 83 -0.68 6.06 9.34
CA ALA A 83 0.14 4.85 9.52
C ALA A 83 -0.52 3.61 8.87
N GLY A 84 -1.85 3.48 8.94
CA GLY A 84 -2.57 2.42 8.24
C GLY A 84 -2.43 2.49 6.71
N GLU A 85 -2.50 3.69 6.13
CA GLU A 85 -2.32 3.93 4.70
C GLU A 85 -0.92 3.53 4.23
N GLU A 86 0.14 3.97 4.91
CA GLU A 86 1.52 3.64 4.52
C GLU A 86 1.82 2.14 4.63
N ARG A 87 1.21 1.45 5.60
CA ARG A 87 1.28 -0.01 5.67
C ARG A 87 0.63 -0.65 4.44
N GLY A 88 -0.51 -0.13 3.99
CA GLY A 88 -1.19 -0.57 2.78
C GLY A 88 -0.32 -0.37 1.54
N HIS A 89 0.28 0.81 1.39
CA HIS A 89 1.22 1.13 0.31
C HIS A 89 2.42 0.18 0.30
N HIS A 90 3.06 -0.03 1.45
CA HIS A 90 4.18 -0.95 1.58
C HIS A 90 3.83 -2.37 1.11
N LEU A 91 2.67 -2.89 1.51
CA LEU A 91 2.22 -4.23 1.09
C LEU A 91 1.95 -4.32 -0.42
N ALA A 92 1.40 -3.26 -1.02
CA ALA A 92 1.18 -3.20 -2.47
C ALA A 92 2.50 -3.15 -3.25
N LEU A 93 3.48 -2.39 -2.75
CA LEU A 93 4.83 -2.32 -3.32
C LEU A 93 5.56 -3.66 -3.18
N LEU A 94 5.46 -4.32 -2.02
CA LEU A 94 6.03 -5.64 -1.80
C LEU A 94 5.44 -6.68 -2.76
N ASP A 95 4.11 -6.72 -2.91
CA ASP A 95 3.44 -7.62 -3.85
C ASP A 95 3.91 -7.37 -5.30
N SER A 96 4.06 -6.09 -5.67
CA SER A 96 4.58 -5.70 -6.99
C SER A 96 6.04 -6.11 -7.18
N TYR A 97 6.88 -5.93 -6.15
CA TYR A 97 8.27 -6.35 -6.17
C TYR A 97 8.38 -7.87 -6.36
N GLU A 98 7.63 -8.65 -5.59
CA GLU A 98 7.62 -10.10 -5.71
C GLU A 98 7.18 -10.54 -7.11
N TYR A 99 6.11 -9.96 -7.64
CA TYR A 99 5.63 -10.25 -9.00
C TYR A 99 6.67 -9.91 -10.06
N LEU A 100 7.28 -8.73 -10.01
CA LEU A 100 8.27 -8.29 -11.01
C LEU A 100 9.59 -9.06 -10.91
N SER A 101 9.96 -9.51 -9.71
CA SER A 101 11.20 -10.27 -9.48
C SER A 101 11.10 -11.74 -9.90
N ASP A 102 9.95 -12.38 -9.66
CA ASP A 102 9.68 -13.76 -10.06
C ASP A 102 8.17 -13.96 -10.31
N PRO A 103 7.68 -13.66 -11.53
CA PRO A 103 6.26 -13.81 -11.84
C PRO A 103 5.76 -15.25 -11.64
N ALA A 104 6.57 -16.26 -11.97
CA ALA A 104 6.19 -17.66 -11.89
C ALA A 104 6.06 -18.13 -10.44
N GLY A 105 7.03 -17.78 -9.59
CA GLY A 105 6.98 -18.04 -8.16
C GLY A 105 5.85 -17.29 -7.46
N TRP A 106 5.58 -16.04 -7.87
CA TRP A 106 4.46 -15.25 -7.35
C TRP A 106 3.10 -15.90 -7.64
N PHE A 107 2.84 -16.32 -8.90
CA PHE A 107 1.60 -17.02 -9.25
C PHE A 107 1.44 -18.33 -8.49
N THR A 108 2.53 -19.11 -8.36
CA THR A 108 2.53 -20.35 -7.57
C THR A 108 2.11 -20.09 -6.12
N LYS A 109 2.70 -19.10 -5.45
CA LYS A 109 2.30 -18.71 -4.08
C LYS A 109 0.84 -18.28 -3.99
N ARG A 110 0.35 -17.50 -4.96
CA ARG A 110 -1.04 -17.00 -4.99
C ARG A 110 -2.08 -18.09 -5.26
N GLU A 111 -1.76 -19.06 -6.12
CA GLU A 111 -2.64 -20.19 -6.46
C GLU A 111 -2.66 -21.26 -5.35
N HIS A 112 -1.56 -21.50 -4.63
CA HIS A 112 -1.59 -22.42 -3.49
C HIS A 112 -2.46 -21.91 -2.34
N TRP A 113 -2.41 -20.61 -2.05
CA TRP A 113 -3.27 -19.99 -1.04
C TRP A 113 -4.78 -20.03 -1.39
N SER A 114 -5.14 -20.22 -2.67
CA SER A 114 -6.55 -20.35 -3.07
C SER A 114 -7.07 -21.80 -3.05
N LEU A 115 -6.19 -22.80 -2.91
CA LEU A 115 -6.55 -24.23 -2.94
C LEU A 115 -6.70 -24.85 -1.54
N ASP A 116 -6.17 -24.23 -0.48
CA ASP A 116 -6.29 -24.71 0.91
C ASP A 116 -7.59 -24.26 1.62
N GLY A 117 -8.60 -23.83 0.85
CA GLY A 117 -9.90 -23.37 1.33
C GLY A 117 -11.04 -24.35 1.04
N ALA A 118 -10.96 -25.58 1.57
CA ALA A 118 -12.05 -26.56 1.60
C ALA A 118 -12.12 -27.28 2.95
#